data_AF-A0A1C5JS32-F1
#
_entry.id   AF-A0A1C5JS32-F1
#
_cell.length_a   1.000
_cell.length_b   1.000
_cell.length_c   1.000
_cell.angle_alpha   90.00
_cell.angle_beta   90.00
_cell.angle_gamma   90.00
#
_symmetry.space_group_name_H-M   'P 1'
#
loop_
_entity.id
_entity.type
_entity.pdbx_description
1 polymer ?
#
loop_
_entity_poly.entity_id
_entity_poly.type
_entity_poly.pdbx_seq_one_letter_code
_entity_poly.pdbx_strand_id
1 'polypeptide(L)'
;MARTDSTGSTWRYRWAHRQNERRLRSHRGAEAAWRRRDDELRRLRTLAEEFQGSAAAGAGLPLELGPGEVVLWALPAAQLVEVRHTSVLPAPDLTVAVDAAPLRPRRPDGVRIADAGMAVITNRRLVLLGGRGRRDWAYGRMTGLAHDPAAPVTLMQVLDRRRTSGLMLPVDAAADFRFKLTLAFADAIEQRDAVIAQLDELIAEHAQLKPIRPGIATPGQARRSAMLPGGRRTVAVAAAIAVLVPAALIESDPSDPTRREVAAAATPAPTAVPRLGPSVPPIAVARPTPTAKPKPKRSSTPPTPAPSKTTSGERLCGAPANPMGYDFCGGYRIRKPDAEICDWFDCTPQFWAGRGYLVQCRDGAVSLTGGQRDACAEHRGVRRTVWT
;
A
#
# COMPACT_ATOMS: atom_id res chain seq x y z
N MET A 1 38.67 17.21 -45.38
CA MET A 1 38.57 15.91 -44.66
C MET A 1 37.80 16.14 -43.37
N ALA A 2 36.65 15.46 -43.24
CA ALA A 2 35.70 15.66 -42.16
C ALA A 2 36.26 15.22 -40.80
N ARG A 3 36.14 16.10 -39.79
CA ARG A 3 36.33 15.74 -38.38
C ARG A 3 35.19 14.79 -37.99
N THR A 4 35.52 13.57 -37.61
CA THR A 4 34.56 12.61 -37.08
C THR A 4 34.08 13.08 -35.71
N ASP A 5 32.77 13.26 -35.59
CA ASP A 5 32.02 13.56 -34.35
C ASP A 5 32.14 12.41 -33.34
N SER A 6 33.29 12.26 -32.69
CA SER A 6 33.55 11.22 -31.68
C SER A 6 32.83 11.47 -30.34
N THR A 7 32.25 12.64 -30.13
CA THR A 7 31.63 13.03 -28.83
C THR A 7 30.14 12.64 -28.73
N GLY A 8 29.48 12.35 -29.85
CA GLY A 8 28.08 11.95 -29.90
C GLY A 8 27.80 10.51 -29.42
N SER A 9 28.82 9.66 -29.39
CA SER A 9 28.71 8.23 -29.05
C SER A 9 28.78 7.97 -27.54
N THR A 10 29.78 8.52 -26.84
CA THR A 10 30.09 8.14 -25.44
C THR A 10 28.95 8.42 -24.45
N TRP A 11 28.21 9.53 -24.59
CA TRP A 11 27.12 9.85 -23.67
C TRP A 11 25.91 8.93 -23.86
N ARG A 12 25.61 8.49 -25.09
CA ARG A 12 24.51 7.58 -25.40
C ARG A 12 24.76 6.19 -24.84
N TYR A 13 25.99 5.68 -24.96
CA TYR A 13 26.41 4.44 -24.31
C TYR A 13 26.31 4.54 -22.78
N ARG A 14 26.81 5.64 -22.19
CA ARG A 14 26.68 5.89 -20.75
C ARG A 14 25.22 5.97 -20.30
N TRP A 15 24.34 6.57 -21.10
CA TRP A 15 22.91 6.61 -20.83
C TRP A 15 22.29 5.22 -20.86
N ALA A 16 22.54 4.44 -21.92
CA ALA A 16 22.00 3.09 -22.07
C ALA A 16 22.46 2.19 -20.91
N HIS A 17 23.74 2.26 -20.55
CA HIS A 17 24.28 1.57 -19.39
C HIS A 17 23.55 1.94 -18.10
N ARG A 18 23.39 3.24 -17.79
CA ARG A 18 22.67 3.69 -16.58
C ARG A 18 21.21 3.27 -16.57
N GLN A 19 20.53 3.28 -17.72
CA GLN A 19 19.15 2.83 -17.83
C GLN A 19 19.04 1.32 -17.60
N ASN A 20 19.92 0.52 -18.20
CA ASN A 20 19.98 -0.92 -17.98
C ASN A 20 20.26 -1.26 -16.52
N GLU A 21 21.20 -0.56 -15.88
CA GLU A 21 21.47 -0.70 -14.43
C GLU A 21 20.24 -0.35 -13.56
N ARG A 22 19.49 0.70 -13.92
CA ARG A 22 18.25 1.05 -13.20
C ARG A 22 17.18 -0.02 -13.38
N ARG A 23 16.93 -0.46 -14.62
CA ARG A 23 15.96 -1.51 -14.96
C ARG A 23 16.30 -2.81 -14.25
N LEU A 24 17.57 -3.22 -14.27
CA LEU A 24 18.04 -4.43 -13.63
C LEU A 24 17.90 -4.37 -12.11
N ARG A 25 18.23 -3.24 -11.48
CA ARG A 25 18.00 -3.04 -10.04
C ARG A 25 16.53 -3.14 -9.66
N SER A 26 15.65 -2.50 -10.44
CA SER A 26 14.20 -2.57 -10.23
C SER A 26 13.69 -4.00 -10.38
N HIS A 27 14.10 -4.70 -11.44
CA HIS A 27 13.76 -6.10 -11.68
C HIS A 27 14.23 -7.00 -10.54
N ARG A 28 15.49 -6.87 -10.09
CA ARG A 28 16.01 -7.66 -8.96
C ARG A 28 15.20 -7.43 -7.67
N GLY A 29 14.78 -6.19 -7.41
CA GLY A 29 13.91 -5.86 -6.28
C GLY A 29 12.54 -6.53 -6.39
N ALA A 30 11.91 -6.44 -7.55
CA ALA A 30 10.63 -7.09 -7.84
C ALA A 30 10.73 -8.62 -7.76
N GLU A 31 11.77 -9.20 -8.34
CA GLU A 31 12.04 -10.65 -8.32
C GLU A 31 12.28 -11.13 -6.88
N ALA A 32 13.04 -10.40 -6.07
CA ALA A 32 13.26 -10.75 -4.67
C ALA A 32 11.95 -10.68 -3.85
N ALA A 33 11.10 -9.68 -4.09
CA ALA A 33 9.79 -9.60 -3.45
C ALA A 33 8.86 -10.74 -3.88
N TRP A 34 8.83 -11.04 -5.18
CA TRP A 34 8.07 -12.16 -5.73
C TRP A 34 8.53 -13.50 -5.14
N ARG A 35 9.85 -13.75 -5.02
CA ARG A 35 10.40 -14.98 -4.42
C ARG A 35 10.02 -15.13 -2.95
N ARG A 36 10.19 -14.08 -2.14
CA ARG A 36 9.78 -14.12 -0.72
C ARG A 36 8.31 -14.49 -0.55
N ARG A 37 7.46 -14.01 -1.45
CA ARG A 37 6.05 -14.36 -1.45
C ARG A 37 5.81 -15.81 -1.90
N ASP A 38 6.49 -16.25 -2.95
CA ASP A 38 6.40 -17.65 -3.42
C ASP A 38 6.83 -18.63 -2.30
N ASP A 39 7.93 -18.32 -1.61
CA ASP A 39 8.44 -19.11 -0.48
C ASP A 39 7.42 -19.17 0.67
N GLU A 40 6.78 -18.04 1.02
CA GLU A 40 5.77 -18.01 2.08
C GLU A 40 4.52 -18.80 1.70
N LEU A 41 4.01 -18.67 0.47
CA LEU A 41 2.86 -19.45 0.01
C LEU A 41 3.15 -20.96 0.05
N ARG A 42 4.33 -21.38 -0.43
CA ARG A 42 4.76 -22.78 -0.38
C ARG A 42 4.93 -23.27 1.06
N ARG A 43 5.51 -22.45 1.94
CA ARG A 43 5.62 -22.77 3.38
C ARG A 43 4.24 -23.01 4.00
N LEU A 44 3.27 -22.12 3.75
CA LEU A 44 1.90 -22.28 4.26
C LEU A 44 1.23 -23.53 3.68
N ARG A 45 1.48 -23.82 2.39
CA ARG A 45 0.94 -24.99 1.70
C ARG A 45 1.52 -26.31 2.22
N THR A 46 2.81 -26.37 2.51
CA THR A 46 3.44 -27.52 3.21
C THR A 46 2.90 -27.65 4.63
N LEU A 47 2.80 -26.53 5.36
CA LEU A 47 2.25 -26.53 6.71
C LEU A 47 0.80 -27.05 6.71
N ALA A 48 -0.04 -26.70 5.74
CA ALA A 48 -1.42 -27.19 5.66
C ALA A 48 -1.52 -28.73 5.53
N GLU A 49 -0.58 -29.37 4.82
CA GLU A 49 -0.51 -30.83 4.70
C GLU A 49 0.03 -31.49 5.98
N GLU A 50 1.13 -30.95 6.50
CA GLU A 50 1.89 -31.60 7.57
C GLU A 50 1.40 -31.24 8.97
N PHE A 51 0.53 -30.22 9.11
CA PHE A 51 0.05 -29.77 10.40
C PHE A 51 -0.80 -30.84 11.09
N GLN A 52 -0.18 -31.53 12.04
CA GLN A 52 -0.77 -32.58 12.84
C GLN A 52 -0.30 -32.41 14.28
N GLY A 53 -1.15 -32.82 15.24
CA GLY A 53 -0.84 -32.77 16.66
C GLY A 53 -0.43 -34.11 17.21
N SER A 54 -0.02 -34.10 18.47
CA SER A 54 0.18 -35.32 19.23
C SER A 54 -0.36 -35.18 20.65
N ALA A 55 -0.72 -36.30 21.26
CA ALA A 55 -1.04 -36.33 22.68
C ALA A 55 0.20 -36.03 23.54
N ALA A 56 1.39 -36.45 23.09
CA ALA A 56 2.66 -36.18 23.75
C ALA A 56 2.98 -34.68 23.84
N ALA A 57 2.59 -33.88 22.85
CA ALA A 57 2.74 -32.42 22.89
C ALA A 57 1.90 -31.76 24.00
N GLY A 58 0.91 -32.47 24.55
CA GLY A 58 0.15 -32.03 25.72
C GLY A 58 0.77 -32.40 27.06
N ALA A 59 1.81 -33.24 27.09
CA ALA A 59 2.44 -33.67 28.32
C ALA A 59 3.03 -32.47 29.08
N GLY A 60 2.66 -32.32 30.35
CA GLY A 60 3.11 -31.21 31.21
C GLY A 60 2.29 -29.93 31.11
N LEU A 61 1.30 -29.85 30.21
CA LEU A 61 0.33 -28.76 30.22
C LEU A 61 -0.74 -29.01 31.30
N PRO A 62 -1.19 -27.99 32.06
CA PRO A 62 -2.31 -28.09 32.97
C PRO A 62 -3.65 -28.11 32.20
N LEU A 63 -3.79 -29.06 31.27
CA LEU A 63 -4.91 -29.22 30.36
C LEU A 63 -5.32 -30.69 30.30
N GLU A 64 -6.58 -30.95 30.64
CA GLU A 64 -7.19 -32.26 30.46
C GLU A 64 -7.67 -32.41 29.01
N LEU A 65 -7.07 -33.35 28.28
CA LEU A 65 -7.44 -33.71 26.91
C LEU A 65 -8.55 -34.76 26.91
N GLY A 66 -9.61 -34.53 26.13
CA GLY A 66 -10.64 -35.54 25.92
C GLY A 66 -10.14 -36.73 25.08
N PRO A 67 -10.91 -37.83 24.99
CA PRO A 67 -10.53 -39.00 24.19
C PRO A 67 -10.28 -38.63 22.73
N GLY A 68 -9.07 -38.84 22.21
CA GLY A 68 -8.68 -38.46 20.84
C GLY A 68 -8.45 -36.96 20.61
N GLU A 69 -8.44 -36.15 21.67
CA GLU A 69 -8.00 -34.76 21.58
C GLU A 69 -6.46 -34.71 21.59
N VAL A 70 -5.88 -33.97 20.65
CA VAL A 70 -4.42 -33.81 20.53
C VAL A 70 -4.04 -32.34 20.54
N VAL A 71 -2.87 -32.03 21.09
CA VAL A 71 -2.32 -30.68 21.04
C VAL A 71 -1.64 -30.48 19.70
N LEU A 72 -2.11 -29.49 18.95
CA LEU A 72 -1.54 -29.09 17.66
C LEU A 72 -0.41 -28.08 17.88
N TRP A 73 -0.60 -27.12 18.79
CA TRP A 73 0.39 -26.09 19.05
C TRP A 73 0.14 -25.38 20.39
N ALA A 74 1.22 -24.90 21.03
CA ALA A 74 1.15 -24.10 22.25
C ALA A 74 1.98 -22.81 22.08
N LEU A 75 1.41 -21.69 22.49
CA LEU A 75 1.96 -20.35 22.37
C LEU A 75 1.97 -19.66 23.74
N PRO A 76 3.14 -19.39 24.33
CA PRO A 76 3.22 -18.61 25.56
C PRO A 76 2.90 -17.12 25.33
N ALA A 77 2.72 -16.39 26.43
CA ALA A 77 2.55 -14.93 26.44
C ALA A 77 1.34 -14.40 25.63
N ALA A 78 0.30 -15.22 25.47
CA ALA A 78 -0.98 -14.78 24.91
C ALA A 78 -1.79 -14.04 25.99
N GLN A 79 -2.46 -12.96 25.61
CA GLN A 79 -3.28 -12.15 26.51
C GLN A 79 -4.76 -12.34 26.19
N LEU A 80 -5.56 -12.71 27.20
CA LEU A 80 -7.02 -12.75 27.07
C LEU A 80 -7.53 -11.33 26.87
N VAL A 81 -8.30 -11.12 25.82
CA VAL A 81 -8.97 -9.86 25.58
C VAL A 81 -10.48 -9.99 25.55
N GLU A 82 -11.15 -8.95 26.03
CA GLU A 82 -12.60 -8.81 25.98
C GLU A 82 -12.96 -7.48 25.30
N VAL A 83 -14.01 -7.50 24.49
CA VAL A 83 -14.50 -6.31 23.80
C VAL A 83 -15.73 -5.78 24.52
N ARG A 84 -15.78 -4.47 24.78
CA ARG A 84 -16.92 -3.83 25.47
C ARG A 84 -18.19 -3.77 24.61
N HIS A 85 -18.05 -3.52 23.31
CA HIS A 85 -19.14 -3.46 22.35
C HIS A 85 -19.01 -4.61 21.37
N THR A 86 -19.90 -5.60 21.48
CA THR A 86 -19.89 -6.78 20.61
C THR A 86 -20.64 -6.46 19.33
N SER A 87 -19.92 -6.22 18.23
CA SER A 87 -20.46 -6.44 16.89
C SER A 87 -20.51 -7.94 16.62
N VAL A 88 -21.51 -8.38 15.86
CA VAL A 88 -21.55 -9.76 15.34
C VAL A 88 -20.28 -9.98 14.52
N LEU A 89 -19.49 -10.97 14.91
CA LEU A 89 -18.31 -11.35 14.14
C LEU A 89 -18.74 -12.06 12.85
N PRO A 90 -17.97 -11.93 11.75
CA PRO A 90 -18.19 -12.76 10.58
C PRO A 90 -18.07 -14.23 10.96
N ALA A 91 -18.79 -15.08 10.24
CA ALA A 91 -18.60 -16.52 10.33
C ALA A 91 -17.11 -16.85 10.10
N PRO A 92 -16.54 -17.86 10.79
CA PRO A 92 -15.15 -18.21 10.59
C PRO A 92 -14.92 -18.58 9.13
N ASP A 93 -14.18 -17.72 8.44
CA ASP A 93 -13.79 -17.93 7.05
C ASP A 93 -12.50 -18.76 7.02
N LEU A 94 -12.41 -19.67 6.07
CA LEU A 94 -11.23 -20.48 5.82
C LEU A 94 -10.20 -19.76 4.94
N THR A 95 -10.44 -18.49 4.61
CA THR A 95 -9.52 -17.67 3.82
C THR A 95 -8.15 -17.49 4.47
N VAL A 96 -7.10 -17.81 3.70
CA VAL A 96 -5.72 -17.49 4.08
C VAL A 96 -5.42 -16.03 3.76
N ALA A 97 -5.27 -15.20 4.79
CA ALA A 97 -4.83 -13.81 4.63
C ALA A 97 -3.31 -13.75 4.51
N VAL A 98 -2.80 -13.61 3.27
CA VAL A 98 -1.36 -13.70 3.02
C VAL A 98 -0.67 -12.32 2.97
N ASP A 99 -1.41 -11.22 2.76
CA ASP A 99 -0.89 -9.85 2.72
C ASP A 99 -1.36 -9.00 3.90
N ALA A 100 -0.89 -9.33 5.11
CA ALA A 100 -1.07 -8.45 6.25
C ALA A 100 0.01 -7.36 6.24
N ALA A 101 -0.41 -6.09 6.31
CA ALA A 101 0.50 -5.00 6.66
C ALA A 101 1.22 -5.34 7.99
N PRO A 102 2.43 -4.80 8.22
CA PRO A 102 3.14 -5.04 9.48
C PRO A 102 2.23 -4.78 10.68
N LEU A 103 2.07 -5.80 11.51
CA LEU A 103 1.22 -5.71 12.69
C LEU A 103 1.83 -4.73 13.68
N ARG A 104 0.98 -3.86 14.22
CA ARG A 104 1.38 -2.91 15.26
C ARG A 104 1.16 -3.57 16.62
N PRO A 105 2.12 -3.50 17.57
CA PRO A 105 1.95 -4.05 18.92
C PRO A 105 0.89 -3.31 19.76
N ARG A 106 0.20 -2.33 19.18
CA ARG A 106 -0.79 -1.51 19.87
C ARG A 106 -2.09 -2.29 20.03
N ARG A 107 -2.61 -2.29 21.25
CA ARG A 107 -3.96 -2.76 21.55
C ARG A 107 -5.01 -1.84 20.88
N PRO A 108 -5.97 -2.41 20.12
CA PRO A 108 -7.07 -1.63 19.56
C PRO A 108 -7.94 -0.98 20.63
N ASP A 109 -8.61 0.12 20.28
CA ASP A 109 -9.54 0.80 21.18
C ASP A 109 -10.76 -0.08 21.47
N GLY A 110 -11.30 -0.01 22.69
CA GLY A 110 -12.43 -0.84 23.11
C GLY A 110 -12.10 -2.30 23.48
N VAL A 111 -10.84 -2.71 23.29
CA VAL A 111 -10.29 -4.00 23.73
C VAL A 111 -9.67 -3.87 25.12
N ARG A 112 -10.06 -4.73 26.04
CA ARG A 112 -9.52 -4.78 27.41
C ARG A 112 -8.80 -6.10 27.65
N ILE A 113 -7.60 -6.03 28.21
CA ILE A 113 -6.86 -7.21 28.66
C ILE A 113 -7.47 -7.68 29.99
N ALA A 114 -7.85 -8.96 30.04
CA ALA A 114 -8.52 -9.57 31.19
C ALA A 114 -7.62 -10.58 31.91
N ASP A 115 -6.69 -11.21 31.21
CA ASP A 115 -5.77 -12.22 31.73
C ASP A 115 -4.58 -12.39 30.76
N ALA A 116 -3.57 -13.16 31.15
CA ALA A 116 -2.46 -13.57 30.30
C ALA A 116 -1.98 -14.98 30.65
N GLY A 117 -1.44 -15.69 29.67
CA GLY A 117 -0.95 -17.05 29.86
C GLY A 117 -0.59 -17.76 28.56
N MET A 118 -0.83 -19.06 28.52
CA MET A 118 -0.47 -19.91 27.38
C MET A 118 -1.71 -20.25 26.56
N ALA A 119 -1.68 -19.93 25.26
CA ALA A 119 -2.70 -20.34 24.31
C ALA A 119 -2.34 -21.71 23.73
N VAL A 120 -3.28 -22.65 23.75
CA VAL A 120 -3.11 -24.02 23.29
C VAL A 120 -4.16 -24.29 22.23
N ILE A 121 -3.72 -24.60 21.01
CA ILE A 121 -4.57 -25.03 19.90
C ILE A 121 -4.61 -26.56 19.94
N THR A 122 -5.81 -27.12 20.09
CA THR A 122 -6.07 -28.55 19.93
C THR A 122 -6.87 -28.79 18.66
N ASN A 123 -7.06 -30.05 18.29
CA ASN A 123 -7.96 -30.44 17.18
C ASN A 123 -9.46 -30.23 17.48
N ARG A 124 -9.84 -29.78 18.68
CA ARG A 124 -11.25 -29.57 19.08
C ARG A 124 -11.56 -28.17 19.59
N ARG A 125 -10.56 -27.47 20.11
CA ARG A 125 -10.73 -26.17 20.76
C ARG A 125 -9.44 -25.39 20.81
N LEU A 126 -9.60 -24.08 20.93
CA LEU A 126 -8.55 -23.20 21.46
C LEU A 126 -8.75 -23.07 22.97
N VAL A 127 -7.67 -23.16 23.73
CA VAL A 127 -7.67 -22.98 25.19
C VAL A 127 -6.67 -21.89 25.57
N LEU A 128 -7.04 -20.99 26.47
CA LEU A 128 -6.08 -20.16 27.18
C LEU A 128 -5.96 -20.64 28.62
N LEU A 129 -4.74 -20.99 29.00
CA LEU A 129 -4.33 -21.33 30.36
C LEU A 129 -3.75 -20.06 30.99
N GLY A 130 -4.61 -19.26 31.62
CA GLY A 130 -4.26 -17.97 32.22
C GLY A 130 -4.08 -18.03 33.73
N GLY A 131 -3.53 -16.95 34.30
CA GLY A 131 -3.32 -16.85 35.75
C GLY A 131 -4.61 -16.77 36.56
N ARG A 132 -5.71 -16.30 35.95
CA ARG A 132 -7.03 -16.21 36.60
C ARG A 132 -7.94 -17.41 36.30
N GLY A 133 -7.47 -18.34 35.48
CA GLY A 133 -8.18 -19.58 35.15
C GLY A 133 -8.07 -19.98 33.69
N ARG A 134 -8.88 -20.96 33.32
CA ARG A 134 -8.94 -21.52 31.97
C ARG A 134 -10.04 -20.87 31.14
N ARG A 135 -9.76 -20.57 29.87
CA ARG A 135 -10.75 -20.11 28.90
C ARG A 135 -10.76 -21.00 27.66
N ASP A 136 -11.89 -21.64 27.40
CA ASP A 136 -12.03 -22.60 26.29
C ASP A 136 -12.89 -22.03 25.15
N TRP A 137 -12.50 -22.22 23.89
CA TRP A 137 -13.31 -21.94 22.70
C TRP A 137 -13.41 -23.19 21.84
N ALA A 138 -14.50 -23.93 22.01
CA ALA A 138 -14.77 -25.13 21.22
C ALA A 138 -15.15 -24.77 19.77
N TYR A 139 -14.53 -25.43 18.79
CA TYR A 139 -14.73 -25.14 17.37
C TYR A 139 -16.18 -25.39 16.93
N GLY A 140 -16.77 -26.51 17.34
CA GLY A 140 -18.18 -26.83 17.04
C GLY A 140 -19.21 -25.89 17.67
N ARG A 141 -18.76 -24.91 18.48
CA ARG A 141 -19.62 -23.88 19.08
C ARG A 141 -19.26 -22.47 18.61
N MET A 142 -18.25 -22.34 17.76
CA MET A 142 -17.75 -21.06 17.26
C MET A 142 -18.70 -20.54 16.19
N THR A 143 -19.22 -19.33 16.42
CA THR A 143 -20.14 -18.64 15.50
C THR A 143 -19.48 -17.49 14.76
N GLY A 144 -18.33 -17.03 15.24
CA GLY A 144 -17.55 -16.05 14.52
C GLY A 144 -16.10 -16.00 14.94
N LEU A 145 -15.24 -15.69 13.98
CA LEU A 145 -13.81 -15.56 14.12
C LEU A 145 -13.37 -14.36 13.29
N ALA A 146 -12.61 -13.45 13.89
CA ALA A 146 -12.07 -12.30 13.19
C ALA A 146 -10.64 -12.02 13.61
N HIS A 147 -9.77 -11.80 12.63
CA HIS A 147 -8.40 -11.37 12.82
C HIS A 147 -8.30 -9.88 12.48
N ASP A 148 -7.73 -9.09 13.39
CA ASP A 148 -7.49 -7.68 13.12
C ASP A 148 -6.32 -7.53 12.10
N PRO A 149 -6.52 -6.82 10.97
CA PRO A 149 -5.47 -6.71 9.94
C PRO A 149 -4.29 -5.82 10.36
N ALA A 150 -4.45 -4.97 11.38
CA ALA A 150 -3.45 -3.98 11.80
C ALA A 150 -2.87 -4.24 13.20
N ALA A 151 -3.53 -5.06 14.02
CA ALA A 151 -3.10 -5.43 15.36
C ALA A 151 -3.07 -6.95 15.54
N PRO A 152 -2.23 -7.50 16.44
CA PRO A 152 -2.12 -8.95 16.68
C PRO A 152 -3.29 -9.47 17.55
N VAL A 153 -4.52 -9.08 17.21
CA VAL A 153 -5.73 -9.49 17.93
C VAL A 153 -6.51 -10.48 17.09
N THR A 154 -7.01 -11.54 17.73
CA THR A 154 -7.93 -12.53 17.19
C THR A 154 -9.14 -12.61 18.10
N LEU A 155 -10.31 -12.24 17.60
CA LEU A 155 -11.58 -12.26 18.34
C LEU A 155 -12.40 -13.48 17.97
N MET A 156 -13.05 -14.08 18.96
CA MET A 156 -13.89 -15.27 18.79
C MET A 156 -15.23 -15.08 19.49
N GLN A 157 -16.28 -15.58 18.84
CA GLN A 157 -17.63 -15.63 19.35
C GLN A 157 -18.11 -17.09 19.37
N VAL A 158 -18.73 -17.50 20.48
CA VAL A 158 -19.26 -18.86 20.67
C VAL A 158 -20.70 -18.79 21.13
N LEU A 159 -21.52 -19.78 20.74
CA LEU A 159 -22.99 -19.79 20.94
C LEU A 159 -23.42 -19.49 22.38
N ASP A 160 -22.74 -20.08 23.36
CA ASP A 160 -23.14 -19.97 24.78
C ASP A 160 -22.63 -18.72 25.50
N ARG A 161 -21.95 -17.82 24.79
CA ARG A 161 -21.36 -16.64 25.42
C ARG A 161 -21.90 -15.37 24.80
N ARG A 162 -22.49 -14.54 25.65
CA ARG A 162 -22.95 -13.19 25.28
C ARG A 162 -21.81 -12.24 24.90
N ARG A 163 -20.60 -12.47 25.40
CA ARG A 163 -19.44 -11.58 25.18
C ARG A 163 -18.43 -12.19 24.23
N THR A 164 -18.06 -11.43 23.19
CA THR A 164 -16.92 -11.70 22.33
C THR A 164 -15.62 -11.58 23.13
N SER A 165 -14.81 -12.62 23.07
CA SER A 165 -13.49 -12.65 23.72
C SER A 165 -12.47 -13.19 22.74
N GLY A 166 -11.22 -12.79 22.92
CA GLY A 166 -10.17 -13.09 21.98
C GLY A 166 -8.82 -13.25 22.66
N LEU A 167 -7.80 -13.34 21.82
CA LEU A 167 -6.41 -13.27 22.22
C LEU A 167 -5.73 -12.08 21.56
N MET A 168 -4.92 -11.38 22.34
CA MET A 168 -3.86 -10.53 21.83
C MET A 168 -2.55 -11.33 21.91
N LEU A 169 -1.88 -11.44 20.77
CA LEU A 169 -0.77 -12.35 20.53
C LEU A 169 0.56 -11.59 20.49
N PRO A 170 1.70 -12.24 20.78
CA PRO A 170 3.00 -11.74 20.37
C PRO A 170 3.01 -11.45 18.86
N VAL A 171 3.58 -10.30 18.46
CA VAL A 171 3.50 -9.79 17.07
C VAL A 171 4.15 -10.75 16.08
N ASP A 172 5.27 -11.35 16.47
CA ASP A 172 6.05 -12.33 15.73
C ASP A 172 5.32 -13.67 15.55
N ALA A 173 4.50 -14.07 16.52
CA ALA A 173 3.73 -15.32 16.48
C ALA A 173 2.34 -15.18 15.85
N ALA A 174 1.85 -13.95 15.64
CA ALA A 174 0.45 -13.71 15.29
C ALA A 174 0.05 -14.28 13.92
N ALA A 175 0.91 -14.17 12.90
CA ALA A 175 0.62 -14.71 11.56
C ALA A 175 0.48 -16.24 11.60
N ASP A 176 1.49 -16.92 12.16
CA ASP A 176 1.49 -18.38 12.34
C ASP A 176 0.30 -18.84 13.19
N PHE A 177 -0.04 -18.11 14.26
CA PHE A 177 -1.19 -18.43 15.09
C PHE A 177 -2.50 -18.37 14.32
N ARG A 178 -2.71 -17.31 13.53
CA ARG A 178 -3.93 -17.13 12.74
C ARG A 178 -4.10 -18.29 11.77
N PHE A 179 -3.04 -18.60 11.02
CA PHE A 179 -3.07 -19.69 10.06
C PHE A 179 -3.31 -21.06 10.72
N LYS A 180 -2.58 -21.37 11.80
CA LYS A 180 -2.76 -22.64 12.55
C LYS A 180 -4.13 -22.76 13.18
N LEU A 181 -4.72 -21.66 13.66
CA LEU A 181 -6.09 -21.65 14.17
C LEU A 181 -7.10 -21.89 13.05
N THR A 182 -6.90 -21.28 11.88
CA THR A 182 -7.73 -21.55 10.69
C THR A 182 -7.65 -23.01 10.28
N LEU A 183 -6.45 -23.61 10.24
CA LEU A 183 -6.28 -25.04 9.94
C LEU A 183 -6.98 -25.93 10.99
N ALA A 184 -6.78 -25.65 12.28
CA ALA A 184 -7.41 -26.42 13.35
C ALA A 184 -8.95 -26.33 13.30
N PHE A 185 -9.49 -25.17 12.94
CA PHE A 185 -10.91 -25.00 12.71
C PHE A 185 -11.39 -25.75 11.46
N ALA A 186 -10.65 -25.64 10.35
CA ALA A 186 -10.94 -26.34 9.09
C ALA A 186 -10.98 -27.86 9.29
N ASP A 187 -10.04 -28.42 10.06
CA ASP A 187 -10.01 -29.85 10.41
C ASP A 187 -11.26 -30.27 11.17
N ALA A 188 -11.67 -29.45 12.14
CA ALA A 188 -12.81 -29.74 12.99
C ALA A 188 -14.15 -29.71 12.23
N ILE A 189 -14.19 -29.09 11.06
CA ILE A 189 -15.34 -29.10 10.15
C ILE A 189 -15.08 -29.91 8.87
N GLU A 190 -13.99 -30.68 8.81
CA GLU A 190 -13.62 -31.54 7.68
C GLU A 190 -13.42 -30.78 6.34
N GLN A 191 -12.91 -29.55 6.41
CA GLN A 191 -12.67 -28.67 5.24
C GLN A 191 -11.20 -28.30 5.04
N ARG A 192 -10.25 -29.13 5.51
CA ARG A 192 -8.81 -28.92 5.26
C ARG A 192 -8.50 -28.80 3.76
N ASP A 193 -9.10 -29.65 2.95
CA ASP A 193 -8.88 -29.68 1.51
C ASP A 193 -9.28 -28.37 0.82
N ALA A 194 -10.27 -27.65 1.37
CA ALA A 194 -10.66 -26.33 0.86
C ALA A 194 -9.56 -25.27 1.09
N VAL A 195 -8.88 -25.32 2.24
CA VAL A 195 -7.74 -24.43 2.54
C VAL A 195 -6.56 -24.76 1.62
N ILE A 196 -6.29 -26.05 1.41
CA ILE A 196 -5.24 -26.54 0.50
C ILE A 196 -5.51 -26.07 -0.93
N ALA A 197 -6.73 -26.27 -1.43
CA ALA A 197 -7.13 -25.83 -2.77
C ALA A 197 -7.02 -24.31 -2.95
N GLN A 198 -7.39 -23.53 -1.93
CA GLN A 198 -7.22 -22.08 -1.95
C GLN A 198 -5.73 -21.68 -2.02
N LEU A 199 -4.85 -22.35 -1.26
CA LEU A 199 -3.41 -22.09 -1.33
C LEU A 199 -2.84 -22.44 -2.71
N ASP A 200 -3.29 -23.53 -3.32
CA ASP A 200 -2.89 -23.92 -4.67
C ASP A 200 -3.34 -22.89 -5.72
N GLU A 201 -4.55 -22.34 -5.60
CA GLU A 201 -5.05 -21.24 -6.44
C GLU A 201 -4.19 -19.97 -6.26
N LEU A 202 -3.91 -19.58 -5.01
CA LEU A 202 -3.05 -18.41 -4.72
C LEU A 202 -1.62 -18.58 -5.26
N ILE A 203 -1.06 -19.80 -5.22
CA ILE A 203 0.24 -20.11 -5.82
C ILE A 203 0.17 -19.97 -7.35
N ALA A 204 -0.89 -20.49 -7.98
CA ALA A 204 -1.08 -20.38 -9.42
C ALA A 204 -1.24 -18.92 -9.88
N GLU A 205 -2.02 -18.11 -9.16
CA GLU A 205 -2.15 -16.67 -9.42
C GLU A 205 -0.82 -15.95 -9.25
N HIS A 206 -0.09 -16.23 -8.16
CA HIS A 206 1.22 -15.62 -7.89
C HIS A 206 2.26 -15.97 -8.97
N ALA A 207 2.21 -17.19 -9.52
CA ALA A 207 3.08 -17.61 -10.61
C ALA A 207 2.88 -16.77 -11.88
N GLN A 208 1.66 -16.30 -12.15
CA GLN A 208 1.36 -15.42 -13.30
C GLN A 208 1.95 -14.01 -13.14
N LEU A 209 2.19 -13.58 -11.89
CA LEU A 209 2.76 -12.27 -11.56
C LEU A 209 4.29 -12.23 -11.56
N LYS A 210 4.94 -13.30 -12.04
CA LYS A 210 6.41 -13.40 -12.06
C LYS A 210 7.02 -12.23 -12.86
N PRO A 211 7.93 -11.43 -12.26
CA PRO A 211 8.59 -10.34 -12.97
C PRO A 211 9.33 -10.83 -14.21
N ILE A 212 9.10 -10.16 -15.33
CA ILE A 212 9.77 -10.46 -16.61
C ILE A 212 11.05 -9.63 -16.68
N ARG A 213 12.13 -10.27 -17.16
CA ARG A 213 13.41 -9.58 -17.35
C ARG A 213 13.24 -8.40 -18.31
N PRO A 214 13.65 -7.17 -17.93
CA PRO A 214 13.48 -6.01 -18.78
C PRO A 214 14.36 -6.09 -20.02
N GLY A 215 13.88 -5.55 -21.13
CA GLY A 215 14.64 -5.43 -22.37
C GLY A 215 15.84 -4.50 -22.23
N ILE A 216 16.92 -4.81 -22.97
CA ILE A 216 18.16 -4.03 -22.99
C ILE A 216 17.91 -2.71 -23.73
N ALA A 217 18.08 -1.59 -23.03
CA ALA A 217 18.11 -0.26 -23.64
C ALA A 217 19.35 -0.13 -24.54
N THR A 218 19.13 0.35 -25.76
CA THR A 218 20.21 0.56 -26.74
C THR A 218 20.61 2.04 -26.79
N PRO A 219 21.86 2.36 -27.17
CA PRO A 219 22.29 3.75 -27.33
C PRO A 219 21.43 4.57 -28.31
N GLY A 220 20.80 3.92 -29.29
CA GLY A 220 19.90 4.56 -30.26
C GLY A 220 18.61 5.12 -29.63
N GLN A 221 18.21 4.62 -28.47
CA GLN A 221 17.03 5.08 -27.73
C GLN A 221 17.31 6.33 -26.87
N ALA A 222 18.57 6.77 -26.78
CA ALA A 222 18.97 7.90 -25.96
C ALA A 222 18.49 9.24 -26.57
N ARG A 223 17.49 9.87 -25.93
CA ARG A 223 16.99 11.20 -26.32
C ARG A 223 18.01 12.29 -25.97
N ARG A 224 18.15 13.33 -26.82
CA ARG A 224 19.13 14.43 -26.65
C ARG A 224 19.00 15.15 -25.30
N SER A 225 17.81 15.16 -24.69
CA SER A 225 17.55 15.71 -23.35
C SER A 225 18.35 15.01 -22.23
N ALA A 226 18.79 13.77 -22.44
CA ALA A 226 19.54 12.99 -21.47
C ALA A 226 21.07 13.23 -21.52
N MET A 227 21.53 14.15 -22.36
CA MET A 227 22.94 14.54 -22.50
C MET A 227 23.44 15.41 -21.34
N LEU A 228 22.53 16.06 -20.59
CA LEU A 228 22.86 16.92 -19.46
C LEU A 228 22.94 16.12 -18.15
N PRO A 229 24.10 16.10 -17.45
CA PRO A 229 24.18 15.54 -16.11
C PRO A 229 23.23 16.33 -15.19
N GLY A 230 22.21 15.66 -14.63
CA GLY A 230 21.20 16.30 -13.77
C GLY A 230 19.94 16.83 -14.48
N GLY A 231 19.80 16.62 -15.80
CA GLY A 231 18.66 17.12 -16.57
C GLY A 231 18.59 18.65 -16.66
N ARG A 232 17.48 19.21 -17.17
CA ARG A 232 17.28 20.67 -17.35
C ARG A 232 17.50 21.52 -16.09
N ARG A 233 17.48 20.91 -14.90
CA ARG A 233 17.66 21.61 -13.61
C ARG A 233 19.07 22.17 -13.44
N THR A 234 20.10 21.51 -13.94
CA THR A 234 21.47 22.05 -13.88
C THR A 234 21.67 23.22 -14.84
N VAL A 235 20.96 23.24 -15.98
CA VAL A 235 20.95 24.39 -16.92
C VAL A 235 20.23 25.59 -16.32
N ALA A 236 19.12 25.39 -15.61
CA ALA A 236 18.40 26.48 -14.94
C ALA A 236 19.25 27.11 -13.82
N VAL A 237 19.97 26.29 -13.03
CA VAL A 237 20.87 26.78 -11.99
C VAL A 237 22.10 27.48 -12.58
N ALA A 238 22.70 26.94 -13.65
CA ALA A 238 23.82 27.59 -14.32
C ALA A 238 23.42 28.91 -15.02
N ALA A 239 22.22 28.98 -15.61
CA ALA A 239 21.68 30.21 -16.20
C ALA A 239 21.32 31.25 -15.12
N ALA A 240 20.78 30.82 -13.97
CA ALA A 240 20.54 31.71 -12.84
C ALA A 240 21.84 32.29 -12.26
N ILE A 241 22.90 31.48 -12.17
CA ILE A 241 24.23 31.96 -11.74
C ILE A 241 24.85 32.91 -12.78
N ALA A 242 24.73 32.62 -14.09
CA ALA A 242 25.23 33.50 -15.14
C ALA A 242 24.49 34.84 -15.26
N VAL A 243 23.23 34.92 -14.79
CA VAL A 243 22.45 36.16 -14.74
C VAL A 243 22.68 36.95 -13.44
N LEU A 244 23.10 36.30 -12.35
CA LEU A 244 23.38 36.98 -11.07
C LEU A 244 24.78 37.61 -11.00
N VAL A 245 25.76 37.12 -11.78
CA VAL A 245 27.13 37.67 -11.76
C VAL A 245 27.26 39.06 -12.41
N PRO A 246 26.52 39.44 -13.48
CA PRO A 246 26.56 40.80 -14.01
C PRO A 246 25.75 41.81 -13.17
N ALA A 247 24.72 41.37 -12.44
CA ALA A 247 23.86 42.29 -11.66
C ALA A 247 24.54 42.82 -10.40
N ALA A 248 25.40 42.02 -9.75
CA ALA A 248 26.13 42.45 -8.56
C ALA A 248 27.29 43.43 -8.86
N LEU A 249 27.68 43.60 -10.12
CA LEU A 249 28.76 44.52 -10.53
C LEU A 249 28.27 45.89 -11.02
N ILE A 250 26.95 46.09 -11.16
CA ILE A 250 26.37 47.37 -11.60
C ILE A 250 25.85 48.20 -10.41
N GLU A 251 25.76 47.62 -9.21
CA GLU A 251 25.21 48.29 -8.02
C GLU A 251 26.26 48.54 -6.93
N SER A 252 27.50 48.81 -7.34
CA SER A 252 28.57 49.31 -6.46
C SER A 252 28.96 50.72 -6.90
N ASP A 253 28.17 51.71 -6.49
CA ASP A 253 28.65 53.10 -6.44
C ASP A 253 29.47 53.31 -5.15
N PRO A 254 30.52 54.15 -5.17
CA PRO A 254 31.62 54.13 -4.22
C PRO A 254 31.31 54.80 -2.89
N SER A 255 31.84 54.21 -1.82
CA SER A 255 31.78 54.68 -0.43
C SER A 255 32.35 56.10 -0.25
N ASP A 256 31.53 57.01 0.29
CA ASP A 256 31.98 58.25 0.93
C ASP A 256 32.33 57.96 2.41
N PRO A 257 33.58 58.16 2.86
CA PRO A 257 34.03 57.78 4.19
C PRO A 257 33.97 58.95 5.18
N THR A 258 32.79 59.53 5.44
CA THR A 258 32.67 60.52 6.55
C THR A 258 31.30 60.53 7.25
N ARG A 259 31.03 59.55 8.13
CA ARG A 259 30.29 59.89 9.35
C ARG A 259 30.46 58.87 10.48
N ARG A 260 31.07 59.36 11.57
CA ARG A 260 31.18 58.70 12.87
C ARG A 260 29.83 58.57 13.58
N GLU A 261 29.72 57.45 14.30
CA GLU A 261 29.09 57.19 15.60
C GLU A 261 27.97 58.12 16.09
N VAL A 262 26.87 57.52 16.58
CA VAL A 262 26.59 57.41 18.04
C VAL A 262 25.64 56.24 18.29
N ALA A 263 26.02 55.37 19.22
CA ALA A 263 25.13 54.43 19.89
C ALA A 263 24.40 55.14 21.05
N ALA A 264 23.09 54.93 21.19
CA ALA A 264 22.37 55.24 22.44
C ALA A 264 21.23 54.23 22.66
N ALA A 265 21.16 53.76 23.89
CA ALA A 265 20.36 52.65 24.36
C ALA A 265 18.97 53.06 24.89
N ALA A 266 18.14 52.03 25.09
CA ALA A 266 17.24 51.81 26.23
C ALA A 266 15.78 52.36 26.23
N THR A 267 14.85 51.38 26.20
CA THR A 267 13.72 51.20 27.16
C THR A 267 12.33 51.79 26.81
N PRO A 268 11.20 51.15 27.24
CA PRO A 268 9.96 51.05 26.43
C PRO A 268 8.65 51.66 27.03
N ALA A 269 7.56 51.45 26.27
CA ALA A 269 6.11 51.37 26.63
C ALA A 269 5.29 52.69 26.64
N PRO A 270 3.92 52.71 26.63
CA PRO A 270 2.91 51.65 26.43
C PRO A 270 1.66 52.02 25.53
N THR A 271 0.80 51.01 25.28
CA THR A 271 -0.69 50.96 25.13
C THR A 271 -1.50 51.90 24.21
N ALA A 272 -2.30 51.31 23.29
CA ALA A 272 -3.74 51.59 23.14
C ALA A 272 -4.48 50.52 22.30
N VAL A 273 -5.64 50.10 22.83
CA VAL A 273 -6.66 49.20 22.22
C VAL A 273 -7.82 50.10 21.75
N PRO A 274 -8.66 49.66 20.78
CA PRO A 274 -10.06 49.46 21.15
C PRO A 274 -10.69 48.17 20.60
N ARG A 275 -11.57 47.60 21.45
CA ARG A 275 -12.57 46.56 21.17
C ARG A 275 -13.85 47.17 20.58
N LEU A 276 -14.63 46.32 19.90
CA LEU A 276 -16.11 46.19 19.84
C LEU A 276 -16.38 45.37 18.56
N GLY A 277 -17.18 44.30 18.44
CA GLY A 277 -18.19 43.60 19.21
C GLY A 277 -18.87 42.59 18.22
N PRO A 278 -19.61 41.57 18.68
CA PRO A 278 -19.96 40.38 17.88
C PRO A 278 -21.31 40.49 17.15
N SER A 279 -21.51 39.69 16.10
CA SER A 279 -22.84 39.43 15.54
C SER A 279 -22.99 37.99 15.03
N VAL A 280 -23.82 37.22 15.73
CA VAL A 280 -24.52 35.99 15.32
C VAL A 280 -25.99 36.38 15.13
N PRO A 281 -26.76 35.80 14.18
CA PRO A 281 -27.82 34.84 14.55
C PRO A 281 -28.10 33.80 13.40
N PRO A 282 -29.20 33.02 13.37
CA PRO A 282 -29.15 31.59 13.76
C PRO A 282 -29.77 30.59 12.75
N ILE A 283 -29.46 29.30 13.00
CA ILE A 283 -30.28 28.06 12.93
C ILE A 283 -31.28 27.85 11.76
N ALA A 284 -31.12 26.73 11.05
CA ALA A 284 -32.25 25.86 10.69
C ALA A 284 -31.82 24.37 10.67
N VAL A 285 -32.34 23.63 11.64
CA VAL A 285 -32.33 22.17 11.75
C VAL A 285 -33.57 21.63 11.04
N ALA A 286 -33.43 20.61 10.20
CA ALA A 286 -34.56 19.80 9.74
C ALA A 286 -34.31 18.31 10.03
N ARG A 287 -35.25 17.72 10.78
CA ARG A 287 -35.38 16.32 11.16
C ARG A 287 -36.00 15.49 10.02
N PRO A 288 -35.96 14.14 10.06
CA PRO A 288 -36.36 13.26 8.97
C PRO A 288 -37.79 12.71 9.13
N THR A 289 -38.36 12.16 8.05
CA THR A 289 -39.53 11.25 8.05
C THR A 289 -39.57 10.47 6.71
N PRO A 290 -40.37 9.38 6.55
CA PRO A 290 -39.80 8.09 6.15
C PRO A 290 -40.46 7.44 4.91
N THR A 291 -39.87 6.31 4.49
CA THR A 291 -40.47 5.18 3.76
C THR A 291 -40.98 5.38 2.31
N ALA A 292 -40.24 4.78 1.36
CA ALA A 292 -40.84 4.01 0.27
C ALA A 292 -39.90 2.85 -0.15
N LYS A 293 -40.41 1.62 0.00
CA LYS A 293 -39.84 0.35 -0.48
C LYS A 293 -40.46 0.01 -1.86
N PRO A 294 -40.07 -1.07 -2.55
CA PRO A 294 -39.45 -1.04 -3.87
C PRO A 294 -40.38 -1.50 -5.00
N LYS A 295 -40.02 -1.25 -6.27
CA LYS A 295 -40.60 -2.00 -7.40
C LYS A 295 -39.52 -2.45 -8.40
N PRO A 296 -39.59 -3.69 -8.91
CA PRO A 296 -38.47 -4.39 -9.52
C PRO A 296 -38.50 -4.38 -11.06
N LYS A 297 -37.46 -5.04 -11.63
CA LYS A 297 -37.24 -5.44 -13.04
C LYS A 297 -36.55 -4.38 -13.93
N ARG A 298 -35.27 -4.62 -14.22
CA ARG A 298 -34.94 -5.40 -15.43
C ARG A 298 -33.56 -6.04 -15.31
N SER A 299 -33.58 -7.34 -15.53
CA SER A 299 -32.45 -8.20 -15.82
C SER A 299 -31.82 -7.77 -17.13
N SER A 300 -30.51 -7.54 -17.16
CA SER A 300 -29.71 -7.62 -18.38
C SER A 300 -28.54 -8.56 -18.10
N THR A 301 -28.64 -9.72 -18.71
CA THR A 301 -27.71 -10.83 -18.79
C THR A 301 -26.29 -10.36 -19.16
N PRO A 302 -25.23 -11.03 -18.68
CA PRO A 302 -23.84 -10.63 -18.91
C PRO A 302 -23.36 -11.04 -20.31
N PRO A 303 -22.54 -10.22 -21.01
CA PRO A 303 -21.80 -10.72 -22.15
C PRO A 303 -20.55 -11.48 -21.67
N THR A 304 -20.55 -12.76 -22.00
CA THR A 304 -19.41 -13.68 -22.03
C THR A 304 -18.17 -13.05 -22.68
N PRO A 305 -16.95 -13.25 -22.13
CA PRO A 305 -15.72 -12.74 -22.72
C PRO A 305 -15.30 -13.63 -23.90
N ALA A 306 -15.17 -13.02 -25.09
CA ALA A 306 -14.47 -13.62 -26.22
C ALA A 306 -13.18 -12.82 -26.50
N PRO A 307 -12.07 -13.51 -26.82
CA PRO A 307 -10.74 -12.93 -26.85
C PRO A 307 -10.55 -12.09 -28.10
N SER A 308 -10.11 -10.85 -27.96
CA SER A 308 -9.65 -10.04 -29.09
C SER A 308 -8.19 -9.62 -28.86
N LYS A 309 -7.29 -10.54 -29.19
CA LYS A 309 -6.05 -10.15 -29.85
C LYS A 309 -6.44 -9.70 -31.25
N THR A 310 -6.09 -8.47 -31.66
CA THR A 310 -5.52 -8.09 -32.97
C THR A 310 -5.64 -6.57 -33.19
N THR A 311 -4.47 -5.91 -33.13
CA THR A 311 -4.05 -4.66 -33.81
C THR A 311 -5.10 -3.54 -34.02
N SER A 312 -5.16 -2.61 -33.08
CA SER A 312 -5.59 -1.24 -33.34
C SER A 312 -4.43 -0.42 -33.91
N GLY A 313 -4.56 0.01 -35.18
CA GLY A 313 -3.67 1.01 -35.78
C GLY A 313 -3.65 2.26 -34.91
N GLU A 314 -2.48 2.56 -34.37
CA GLU A 314 -2.27 3.45 -33.22
C GLU A 314 -2.58 4.90 -33.58
N ARG A 315 -3.81 5.35 -33.29
CA ARG A 315 -4.17 6.76 -33.35
C ARG A 315 -3.52 7.46 -32.15
N LEU A 316 -2.25 7.84 -32.25
CA LEU A 316 -1.50 8.40 -31.11
C LEU A 316 -1.74 9.91 -30.87
N CYS A 317 -2.28 10.65 -31.84
CA CYS A 317 -2.47 12.12 -31.78
C CYS A 317 -1.25 12.92 -31.26
N GLY A 318 -0.05 12.49 -31.65
CA GLY A 318 1.20 13.12 -31.22
C GLY A 318 1.73 12.65 -29.86
N ALA A 319 1.13 11.63 -29.25
CA ALA A 319 1.76 10.87 -28.18
C ALA A 319 2.94 10.04 -28.75
N PRO A 320 4.00 9.80 -27.97
CA PRO A 320 5.03 8.82 -28.34
C PRO A 320 4.42 7.44 -28.55
N ALA A 321 4.92 6.68 -29.53
CA ALA A 321 4.56 5.28 -29.68
C ALA A 321 4.86 4.53 -28.37
N ASN A 322 3.88 3.79 -27.86
CA ASN A 322 3.98 3.18 -26.54
C ASN A 322 3.13 1.91 -26.46
N PRO A 323 3.60 0.86 -25.78
CA PRO A 323 2.94 -0.44 -25.75
C PRO A 323 1.61 -0.44 -24.97
N MET A 324 1.33 0.63 -24.23
CA MET A 324 0.13 0.77 -23.41
C MET A 324 -1.08 1.28 -24.21
N GLY A 325 -0.88 1.69 -25.47
CA GLY A 325 -1.92 2.28 -26.31
C GLY A 325 -2.35 3.68 -25.86
N TYR A 326 -1.51 4.39 -25.08
CA TYR A 326 -1.87 5.71 -24.57
C TYR A 326 -1.78 6.77 -25.65
N ASP A 327 -2.81 7.60 -25.77
CA ASP A 327 -2.91 8.63 -26.80
C ASP A 327 -3.37 10.00 -26.26
N PHE A 328 -3.47 10.97 -27.19
CA PHE A 328 -4.03 12.30 -26.92
C PHE A 328 -5.36 12.57 -27.66
N CYS A 329 -5.97 11.54 -28.26
CA CYS A 329 -7.12 11.65 -29.14
C CYS A 329 -8.46 11.64 -28.42
N GLY A 330 -8.50 11.21 -27.15
CA GLY A 330 -9.73 11.05 -26.37
C GLY A 330 -10.03 9.57 -26.12
N GLY A 331 -10.73 9.29 -25.02
CA GLY A 331 -10.97 7.93 -24.57
C GLY A 331 -11.26 7.88 -23.08
N TYR A 332 -10.76 6.86 -22.39
CA TYR A 332 -10.91 6.76 -20.93
C TYR A 332 -9.75 7.42 -20.19
N ARG A 333 -10.07 8.13 -19.09
CA ARG A 333 -9.06 8.79 -18.26
C ARG A 333 -8.26 7.76 -17.47
N ILE A 334 -6.95 7.77 -17.64
CA ILE A 334 -6.03 6.86 -16.95
C ILE A 334 -5.82 7.35 -15.51
N ARG A 335 -6.40 6.68 -14.53
CA ARG A 335 -6.18 6.95 -13.09
C ARG A 335 -5.14 6.04 -12.45
N LYS A 336 -4.94 4.87 -13.05
CA LYS A 336 -3.95 3.87 -12.65
C LYS A 336 -3.07 3.59 -13.87
N PRO A 337 -2.06 4.43 -14.13
CA PRO A 337 -1.18 4.24 -15.27
C PRO A 337 -0.33 2.99 -15.07
N ASP A 338 0.08 2.39 -16.17
CA ASP A 338 1.02 1.28 -16.17
C ASP A 338 2.35 1.71 -15.50
N ALA A 339 2.99 0.79 -14.79
CA ALA A 339 4.23 1.05 -14.07
C ALA A 339 5.36 1.52 -15.01
N GLU A 340 5.31 1.12 -16.28
CA GLU A 340 6.32 1.46 -17.29
C GLU A 340 6.06 2.79 -18.00
N ILE A 341 5.02 3.54 -17.66
CA ILE A 341 4.65 4.78 -18.37
C ILE A 341 5.82 5.78 -18.50
N CYS A 342 6.61 5.93 -17.44
CA CYS A 342 7.72 6.87 -17.40
C CYS A 342 8.94 6.43 -18.22
N ASP A 343 8.90 5.24 -18.83
CA ASP A 343 9.88 4.80 -19.81
C ASP A 343 9.56 5.33 -21.22
N TRP A 344 8.30 5.71 -21.46
CA TRP A 344 7.80 6.18 -22.77
C TRP A 344 7.49 7.68 -22.78
N PHE A 345 7.02 8.19 -21.64
CA PHE A 345 6.68 9.58 -21.40
C PHE A 345 7.63 10.23 -20.39
N ASP A 346 7.90 11.53 -20.56
CA ASP A 346 8.73 12.30 -19.62
C ASP A 346 7.92 12.60 -18.35
N CYS A 347 7.96 11.73 -17.35
CA CYS A 347 7.21 11.93 -16.11
C CYS A 347 7.78 13.05 -15.23
N THR A 348 6.89 13.76 -14.53
CA THR A 348 7.28 14.70 -13.47
C THR A 348 7.95 13.97 -12.30
N PRO A 349 8.87 14.59 -11.52
CA PRO A 349 9.58 13.90 -10.43
C PRO A 349 8.70 13.32 -9.32
N GLN A 350 7.53 13.92 -9.07
CA GLN A 350 6.54 13.45 -8.08
C GLN A 350 5.37 12.71 -8.74
N PHE A 351 5.59 12.14 -9.93
CA PHE A 351 4.54 11.49 -10.72
C PHE A 351 3.71 10.48 -9.91
N TRP A 352 4.39 9.56 -9.21
CA TRP A 352 3.75 8.50 -8.44
C TRP A 352 3.12 8.96 -7.11
N ALA A 353 3.44 10.17 -6.64
CA ALA A 353 2.77 10.79 -5.50
C ALA A 353 1.49 11.54 -5.91
N GLY A 354 1.29 11.76 -7.23
CA GLY A 354 0.12 12.41 -7.79
C GLY A 354 -1.16 11.61 -7.55
N ARG A 355 -2.28 12.33 -7.38
CA ARG A 355 -3.61 11.74 -7.22
C ARG A 355 -4.55 12.36 -8.25
N GLY A 356 -5.03 11.58 -9.21
CA GLY A 356 -5.88 12.12 -10.27
C GLY A 356 -5.90 11.22 -11.49
N TYR A 357 -5.95 11.84 -12.65
CA TYR A 357 -5.74 11.16 -13.92
C TYR A 357 -4.54 11.73 -14.68
N LEU A 358 -4.11 10.98 -15.68
CA LEU A 358 -2.92 11.26 -16.45
C LEU A 358 -3.10 12.48 -17.37
N VAL A 359 -2.19 13.44 -17.26
CA VAL A 359 -2.19 14.67 -18.07
C VAL A 359 -0.79 14.98 -18.59
N GLN A 360 -0.72 15.56 -19.79
CA GLN A 360 0.48 16.20 -20.30
C GLN A 360 0.48 17.68 -19.88
N CYS A 361 1.54 18.10 -19.21
CA CYS A 361 1.81 19.49 -18.86
C CYS A 361 2.32 20.29 -20.08
N ARG A 362 2.29 21.63 -20.02
CA ARG A 362 2.69 22.49 -21.14
C ARG A 362 4.16 22.36 -21.54
N ASP A 363 5.03 22.01 -20.60
CA ASP A 363 6.45 21.75 -20.86
C ASP A 363 6.74 20.39 -21.49
N GLY A 364 5.70 19.56 -21.71
CA GLY A 364 5.77 18.25 -22.34
C GLY A 364 5.85 17.08 -21.35
N ALA A 365 6.06 17.35 -20.06
CA ALA A 365 6.09 16.33 -19.04
C ALA A 365 4.69 15.74 -18.76
N VAL A 366 4.63 14.54 -18.20
CA VAL A 366 3.38 13.86 -17.84
C VAL A 366 3.26 13.76 -16.32
N SER A 367 2.08 14.06 -15.80
CA SER A 367 1.76 14.09 -14.37
C SER A 367 0.47 13.31 -14.07
N LEU A 368 0.37 12.73 -12.87
CA LEU A 368 -0.84 12.05 -12.36
C LEU A 368 -1.68 13.00 -11.47
N THR A 369 -1.70 14.28 -11.79
CA THR A 369 -2.41 15.33 -11.03
C THR A 369 -3.66 15.84 -11.75
N GLY A 370 -4.06 15.22 -12.87
CA GLY A 370 -5.24 15.63 -13.64
C GLY A 370 -6.51 15.65 -12.80
N GLY A 371 -7.28 16.75 -12.93
CA GLY A 371 -8.50 17.00 -12.16
C GLY A 371 -8.28 17.75 -10.85
N GLN A 372 -7.04 18.06 -10.47
CA GLN A 372 -6.72 18.93 -9.34
C GLN A 372 -6.68 20.40 -9.76
N ARG A 373 -6.92 21.33 -8.82
CA ARG A 373 -6.90 22.78 -9.07
C ARG A 373 -5.50 23.30 -9.44
N ASP A 374 -4.46 22.63 -8.96
CA ASP A 374 -3.04 22.93 -9.11
C ASP A 374 -2.32 21.92 -10.03
N ALA A 375 -3.07 21.22 -10.88
CA ALA A 375 -2.51 20.26 -11.82
C ALA A 375 -1.42 20.90 -12.70
N CYS A 376 -0.23 20.28 -12.74
CA CYS A 376 0.95 20.80 -13.45
C CYS A 376 1.36 22.23 -13.03
N ALA A 377 1.12 22.68 -11.78
CA ALA A 377 1.46 24.03 -11.33
C ALA A 377 2.95 24.37 -11.56
N GLU A 378 3.87 23.44 -11.23
CA GLU A 378 5.32 23.59 -11.47
C GLU A 378 5.72 23.43 -12.95
N HIS A 379 4.79 23.03 -13.82
CA HIS A 379 5.01 22.63 -15.20
C HIS A 379 4.16 23.45 -16.20
N ARG A 380 3.86 24.71 -15.83
CA ARG A 380 3.14 25.70 -16.66
C ARG A 380 1.69 25.31 -16.98
N GLY A 381 1.07 24.54 -16.11
CA GLY A 381 -0.33 24.13 -16.21
C GLY A 381 -0.57 22.97 -17.19
N VAL A 382 -1.80 22.47 -17.17
CA VAL A 382 -2.22 21.34 -18.01
C VAL A 382 -2.31 21.78 -19.46
N ARG A 383 -1.70 21.00 -20.37
CA ARG A 383 -1.85 21.17 -21.82
C ARG A 383 -3.01 20.35 -22.35
N ARG A 384 -3.06 19.06 -21.99
CA ARG A 384 -4.08 18.10 -22.44
C ARG A 384 -4.09 16.85 -21.56
N THR A 385 -5.16 16.07 -21.70
CA THR A 385 -5.31 14.78 -21.02
C THR A 385 -4.68 13.66 -21.85
N VAL A 386 -4.20 12.62 -21.17
CA VAL A 386 -3.73 11.37 -21.80
C VAL A 386 -4.79 10.29 -21.61
N TRP A 387 -5.08 9.53 -22.67
CA TRP A 387 -6.21 8.62 -22.75
C TRP A 387 -5.77 7.20 -23.08
N THR A 388 -6.63 6.22 -22.79
CA THR A 388 -6.59 4.86 -23.37
C THR A 388 -7.63 4.71 -24.46
#